data_AF-A0A442VBL6-F1
#
_entry.id   AF-A0A442VBL6-F1
#
_cell.length_a   1.000
_cell.length_b   1.000
_cell.length_c   1.000
_cell.angle_alpha   90.00
_cell.angle_beta   90.00
_cell.angle_gamma   90.00
#
_symmetry.space_group_name_H-M   'P 1'
#
loop_
_entity.id
_entity.type
_entity.pdbx_description
1 polymer ?
#
loop_
_entity_poly.entity_id
_entity_poly.type
_entity_poly.pdbx_seq_one_letter_code
_entity_poly.pdbx_strand_id
1 'polypeptide(L)' 'MAKPQAGAQVSVFDCDILRSAFIKTVIEEKIPEDKWRSVAALLISDFTGSDDVDPDLLEWIVRK' A
#
# COMPACT_ATOMS: atom_id res chain seq x y z
N MET A 1 12.15 11.53 23.53
CA MET A 1 11.59 11.90 22.22
C MET A 1 12.58 11.46 21.15
N ALA A 2 12.09 11.07 19.98
CA ALA A 2 12.79 10.42 18.85
C ALA A 2 12.85 8.88 18.92
N LYS A 3 11.84 8.24 18.32
CA LYS A 3 12.02 6.93 17.67
C LYS A 3 12.73 7.23 16.35
N PRO A 4 13.83 6.55 15.98
CA PRO A 4 14.37 6.69 14.64
C PRO A 4 13.32 6.13 13.68
N GLN A 5 12.59 7.02 13.01
CA GLN A 5 11.94 6.69 11.76
C GLN A 5 13.09 6.50 10.76
N ALA A 6 13.73 5.33 10.83
CA ALA A 6 14.38 4.76 9.68
C ALA A 6 13.25 4.66 8.66
N GLY A 7 13.28 5.51 7.64
CA GLY A 7 12.34 5.42 6.52
C GLY A 7 12.30 3.96 6.13
N ALA A 8 11.16 3.31 6.38
CA ALA A 8 10.98 1.92 6.08
C ALA A 8 11.14 1.83 4.56
N GLN A 9 12.33 1.50 4.10
CA GLN A 9 12.54 1.08 2.72
C GLN A 9 11.65 -0.14 2.58
N VAL A 10 10.45 0.08 2.05
CA VAL A 10 9.52 -0.98 1.72
C VAL A 10 10.31 -1.94 0.84
N SER A 11 10.62 -3.11 1.39
CA SER A 11 11.35 -4.10 0.62
C SER A 11 10.45 -4.55 -0.52
N VAL A 12 11.03 -5.04 -1.60
CA VAL A 12 10.27 -5.66 -2.69
C VAL A 12 9.32 -6.74 -2.16
N PHE A 13 9.73 -7.43 -1.09
CA PHE A 13 8.89 -8.42 -0.40
C PHE A 13 7.67 -7.80 0.29
N ASP A 14 7.84 -6.66 0.96
CA ASP A 14 6.74 -5.92 1.58
C ASP A 14 5.77 -5.37 0.53
N CYS A 15 6.28 -4.91 -0.62
CA CYS A 15 5.45 -4.51 -1.76
C CYS A 15 4.57 -5.67 -2.27
N ASP A 16 5.11 -6.89 -2.34
CA ASP A 16 4.37 -8.06 -2.81
C ASP A 16 3.29 -8.51 -1.80
N ILE A 17 3.59 -8.39 -0.50
CA ILE A 17 2.61 -8.61 0.57
C ILE A 17 1.48 -7.58 0.49
N LEU A 18 1.82 -6.29 0.36
CA LEU A 18 0.86 -5.20 0.20
C LEU A 18 -0.03 -5.41 -1.02
N ARG A 19 0.56 -5.81 -2.15
CA ARG A 19 -0.19 -6.13 -3.37
C ARG A 19 -1.14 -7.29 -3.18
N SER A 20 -0.69 -8.38 -2.55
CA SER A 20 -1.52 -9.54 -2.26
C SER A 20 -2.67 -9.21 -1.31
N ALA A 21 -2.40 -8.43 -0.25
CA ALA A 21 -3.40 -7.97 0.69
C ALA A 21 -4.42 -7.05 0.00
N PHE A 22 -3.95 -6.08 -0.79
CA PHE A 22 -4.78 -5.20 -1.61
C PHE A 22 -5.72 -5.99 -2.54
N ILE A 23 -5.18 -6.93 -3.33
CA ILE A 23 -5.96 -7.76 -4.25
C ILE A 23 -7.02 -8.56 -3.49
N LYS A 24 -6.66 -9.15 -2.35
CA LYS A 24 -7.61 -9.90 -1.52
C LYS A 24 -8.73 -9.00 -1.01
N THR A 25 -8.41 -7.81 -0.51
CA THR A 25 -9.40 -6.84 -0.03
C THR A 25 -10.33 -6.37 -1.13
N VAL A 26 -9.82 -5.98 -2.31
CA VAL A 26 -10.69 -5.50 -3.39
C VAL A 26 -11.61 -6.59 -3.95
N ILE A 27 -11.18 -7.85 -3.94
CA ILE A 27 -11.99 -8.99 -4.34
C ILE A 27 -13.05 -9.32 -3.28
N GLU A 28 -12.65 -9.39 -2.00
CA GLU A 28 -13.51 -9.77 -0.88
C GLU A 28 -14.59 -8.71 -0.63
N GLU A 29 -14.21 -7.44 -0.62
CA GLU A 29 -15.10 -6.30 -0.38
C GLU A 29 -15.79 -5.78 -1.67
N LYS A 30 -15.47 -6.37 -2.83
CA LYS A 30 -15.92 -5.92 -4.16
C LYS A 30 -15.73 -4.40 -4.37
N ILE A 31 -14.53 -3.92 -4.05
CA ILE A 31 -14.19 -2.50 -4.19
C ILE A 31 -14.16 -2.14 -5.68
N PRO A 32 -14.84 -1.08 -6.13
CA PRO A 32 -14.75 -0.60 -7.50
C PRO A 32 -13.38 0.02 -7.79
N GLU A 33 -12.91 -0.09 -9.03
CA GLU A 33 -11.59 0.40 -9.48
C GLU A 33 -11.33 1.89 -9.14
N ASP A 34 -12.38 2.70 -9.14
CA ASP A 34 -12.34 4.11 -8.73
C ASP A 34 -11.80 4.32 -7.29
N LYS A 35 -12.05 3.35 -6.40
CA LYS A 35 -11.61 3.37 -5.01
C LYS A 35 -10.30 2.60 -4.76
N TRP A 36 -9.80 1.87 -5.75
CA TRP A 36 -8.59 1.05 -5.59
C TRP A 36 -7.39 1.88 -5.17
N ARG A 37 -7.24 3.04 -5.79
CA ARG A 37 -6.14 3.96 -5.50
C ARG A 37 -6.20 4.49 -4.07
N SER A 38 -7.38 4.80 -3.57
CA SER A 38 -7.57 5.24 -2.17
C SER A 38 -7.32 4.10 -1.18
N VAL A 39 -7.77 2.88 -1.48
CA VAL A 39 -7.57 1.70 -0.62
C VAL A 39 -6.09 1.30 -0.58
N ALA A 40 -5.41 1.29 -1.72
CA ALA A 40 -3.98 0.98 -1.79
C ALA A 40 -3.15 2.03 -1.05
N ALA A 41 -3.46 3.32 -1.18
CA ALA A 41 -2.76 4.39 -0.44
C ALA A 41 -2.95 4.22 1.08
N LEU A 42 -4.18 3.98 1.53
CA LEU A 42 -4.47 3.69 2.95
C LEU A 42 -3.69 2.47 3.45
N LEU A 43 -3.64 1.39 2.66
CA LEU A 43 -2.93 0.16 3.03
C LEU A 43 -1.42 0.40 3.16
N ILE A 44 -0.82 1.13 2.22
CA ILE A 44 0.62 1.44 2.24
C ILE A 44 0.94 2.38 3.42
N SER A 45 0.12 3.39 3.67
CA SER A 45 0.32 4.30 4.80
C SER A 45 0.16 3.60 6.15
N ASP A 46 -0.82 2.71 6.28
CA ASP A 46 -1.03 1.89 7.48
C ASP A 46 0.17 0.97 7.75
N PHE A 47 0.66 0.32 6.69
CA PHE A 47 1.78 -0.61 6.78
C PHE A 47 3.13 0.07 7.06
N THR A 48 3.41 1.18 6.36
CA THR A 48 4.67 1.93 6.50
C THR A 48 4.67 2.88 7.70
N GLY A 49 3.49 3.14 8.28
CA GLY A 49 3.28 4.18 9.28
C GLY A 49 3.64 5.58 8.76
N SER A 50 3.68 5.76 7.44
CA SER A 50 4.11 6.98 6.76
C SER A 50 3.03 7.44 5.78
N ASP A 51 2.67 8.72 5.84
CA ASP A 51 1.72 9.33 4.90
C ASP A 51 2.34 9.49 3.49
N ASP A 52 3.66 9.43 3.41
CA ASP A 52 4.45 9.50 2.17
C ASP A 52 4.36 8.16 1.41
N VAL A 53 3.28 7.99 0.65
CA VAL A 53 3.09 6.87 -0.25
C VAL A 53 3.72 7.17 -1.60
N ASP A 54 4.67 6.33 -1.99
CA ASP A 54 5.33 6.44 -3.28
C ASP A 54 4.31 6.24 -4.42
N PRO A 55 4.11 7.23 -5.31
CA PRO A 55 3.07 7.16 -6.34
C PRO A 55 3.34 6.04 -7.36
N ASP A 56 4.61 5.72 -7.64
CA ASP A 56 4.99 4.61 -8.50
C ASP A 56 4.62 3.26 -7.85
N LEU A 57 4.85 3.11 -6.55
CA LEU A 57 4.44 1.91 -5.80
C LEU A 57 2.92 1.76 -5.78
N LEU A 58 2.21 2.87 -5.56
CA LEU A 58 0.75 2.90 -5.58
C LEU A 58 0.21 2.44 -6.94
N GLU A 59 0.71 3.01 -8.02
CA GLU A 59 0.32 2.58 -9.37
C GLU A 59 0.70 1.12 -9.62
N TRP A 60 1.85 0.64 -9.14
CA TRP A 60 2.25 -0.75 -9.28
C TRP A 60 1.34 -1.74 -8.53
N ILE A 61 0.86 -1.38 -7.33
CA ILE A 61 -0.08 -2.20 -6.55
C ILE A 61 -1.46 -2.24 -7.20
N VAL A 62 -1.93 -1.08 -7.68
CA VAL A 62 -3.26 -0.94 -8.32
C VAL A 62 -3.26 -1.54 -9.73
N ARG A 63 -2.09 -1.67 -10.36
CA ARG A 63 -1.93 -2.30 -11.67
C ARG A 63 -2.12 -3.80 -11.58
N LYS A 64 -3.02 -4.30 -12.43
CA LYS A 64 -3.32 -5.73 -12.61
C LYS A 64 -2.08 -6.51 -13.08
#